data_AF-A0A7V5DRY8-F1
#
_entry.id   AF-A0A7V5DRY8-F1
#
_cell.length_a   1.000
_cell.length_b   1.000
_cell.length_c   1.000
_cell.angle_alpha   90.00
_cell.angle_beta   90.00
_cell.angle_gamma   90.00
#
_symmetry.space_group_name_H-M   'P 1'
#
loop_
_entity.id
_entity.type
_entity.pdbx_description
1 polymer ?
#
loop_
_entity_poly.entity_id
_entity_poly.type
_entity_poly.pdbx_seq_one_letter_code
_entity_poly.pdbx_strand_id
1 'polypeptide(L)'
;MDIQAILKKIEQTPTPKVNKVAVAYSGGLDSSLSIELLRRKYKAKQIIPITIDVGQGQEEILESRRKAKILKIKPLFFDLRKEFTEHWIARAIQANSDYLGYPVSTSMTRQIVARKVAEVAVKMGCDAILEGSSGKGNDQYRMHNVFKMFAPELKILVPVRDFDLTRLEEEMLCRQWGVPVTEMITGGDDKTMWCRSIASGAIDLNQPLPDDIWMWYRPPEKAPDKPVFLTLEFERGIPVKLNGKKRPLGEIIPELNVIGGEHAIGKIDIFEDGIMDLKSREIYEAPAATIILKLHRDLEQFCLTKDEIQFKRGIDQKWAYLIYHGMAYHPLRYDLDAFIETSQKVVNGKYKIKLYKGNIDIIYRESKTSLFTPEIRSIKATGFDQRRCADAAFIRGLPFEILAKRKKLIGRFK
;
A
#
# COMPACT_ATOMS: atom_id res chain seq x y z
N MET A 1 -15.11 -9.84 -32.12
CA MET A 1 -15.77 -8.61 -31.61
C MET A 1 -15.70 -7.56 -32.69
N ASP A 2 -16.78 -6.81 -32.91
CA ASP A 2 -16.88 -5.79 -33.96
C ASP A 2 -16.66 -4.39 -33.35
N ILE A 3 -15.67 -3.64 -33.86
CA ILE A 3 -15.36 -2.27 -33.43
C ILE A 3 -16.58 -1.35 -33.56
N GLN A 4 -17.48 -1.59 -34.52
CA GLN A 4 -18.70 -0.80 -34.69
C GLN A 4 -19.67 -0.98 -33.52
N ALA A 5 -19.75 -2.18 -32.95
CA ALA A 5 -20.57 -2.43 -31.76
C ALA A 5 -20.04 -1.64 -30.55
N ILE A 6 -18.72 -1.59 -30.38
CA ILE A 6 -18.06 -0.84 -29.29
C ILE A 6 -18.31 0.67 -29.45
N LEU A 7 -18.14 1.20 -30.66
CA LEU A 7 -18.39 2.61 -30.95
C LEU A 7 -19.87 2.98 -30.73
N LYS A 8 -20.79 2.10 -31.14
CA LYS A 8 -22.23 2.28 -30.90
C LYS A 8 -22.55 2.27 -29.40
N LYS A 9 -21.94 1.38 -28.61
CA LYS A 9 -22.06 1.34 -27.15
C LYS A 9 -21.67 2.68 -26.52
N ILE A 10 -20.51 3.21 -26.91
CA ILE A 10 -20.03 4.53 -26.43
C ILE A 10 -20.98 5.65 -26.87
N GLU A 11 -21.45 5.64 -28.13
CA GLU A 11 -22.31 6.71 -28.65
C GLU A 11 -23.69 6.71 -27.99
N GLN A 12 -24.25 5.54 -27.68
CA GLN A 12 -25.56 5.42 -27.01
C GLN A 12 -25.50 5.74 -25.51
N THR A 13 -24.34 5.65 -24.88
CA THR A 13 -24.20 5.96 -23.46
C THR A 13 -24.36 7.47 -23.21
N PRO A 14 -25.32 7.89 -22.35
CA PRO A 14 -25.48 9.29 -21.99
C PRO A 14 -24.24 9.80 -21.26
N THR A 15 -23.74 10.98 -21.64
CA THR A 15 -22.61 11.62 -20.98
C THR A 15 -22.98 13.02 -20.49
N PRO A 16 -22.48 13.45 -19.32
CA PRO A 16 -22.67 14.81 -18.88
C PRO A 16 -21.94 15.80 -19.80
N LYS A 17 -22.53 16.98 -19.97
CA LYS A 17 -21.85 18.09 -20.64
C LYS A 17 -20.72 18.62 -19.74
N VAL A 18 -19.52 18.66 -20.32
CA VAL A 18 -18.29 19.14 -19.66
C VAL A 18 -17.51 20.03 -20.62
N ASN A 19 -16.77 20.99 -20.08
CA ASN A 19 -16.02 21.97 -20.86
C ASN A 19 -14.52 21.91 -20.56
N LYS A 20 -14.14 21.88 -19.28
CA LYS A 20 -12.75 21.89 -18.82
C LYS A 20 -12.53 20.78 -17.81
N VAL A 21 -11.79 19.75 -18.21
CA VAL A 21 -11.65 18.51 -17.44
C VAL A 21 -10.22 18.32 -16.98
N ALA A 22 -10.04 18.10 -15.66
CA ALA A 22 -8.77 17.60 -15.12
C ALA A 22 -8.71 16.07 -15.24
N VAL A 23 -7.57 15.53 -15.65
CA VAL A 23 -7.40 14.09 -15.89
C VAL A 23 -6.23 13.57 -15.09
N ALA A 24 -6.45 12.54 -14.27
CA ALA A 24 -5.37 11.74 -13.69
C ALA A 24 -4.68 10.96 -14.83
N TYR A 25 -3.51 11.43 -15.27
CA TYR A 25 -2.80 10.89 -16.43
C TYR A 25 -1.51 10.18 -16.00
N SER A 26 -1.51 8.85 -16.08
CA SER A 26 -0.34 8.00 -15.83
C SER A 26 0.43 7.68 -17.10
N GLY A 27 -0.21 7.72 -18.28
CA GLY A 27 0.35 7.19 -19.52
C GLY A 27 0.13 5.68 -19.70
N GLY A 28 -0.59 5.05 -18.76
CA GLY A 28 -1.17 3.72 -18.97
C GLY A 28 -2.29 3.75 -20.00
N LEU A 29 -2.74 2.56 -20.40
CA LEU A 29 -3.78 2.33 -21.41
C LEU A 29 -5.04 3.16 -21.10
N ASP A 30 -5.59 3.00 -19.90
CA ASP A 30 -6.89 3.54 -19.49
C ASP A 30 -6.89 5.09 -19.51
N SER A 31 -5.83 5.68 -18.92
CA SER A 31 -5.67 7.14 -18.89
C SER A 31 -5.40 7.74 -20.26
N SER A 32 -4.76 6.99 -21.17
CA SER A 32 -4.47 7.42 -22.54
C SER A 32 -5.72 7.35 -23.42
N LEU A 33 -6.49 6.26 -23.31
CA LEU A 33 -7.78 6.11 -23.97
C LEU A 33 -8.77 7.18 -23.52
N SER A 34 -8.76 7.52 -22.23
CA SER A 34 -9.61 8.54 -21.64
C SER A 34 -9.41 9.94 -22.27
N ILE A 35 -8.19 10.27 -22.72
CA ILE A 35 -7.93 11.52 -23.44
C ILE A 35 -8.71 11.56 -24.77
N GLU A 36 -8.75 10.46 -25.52
CA GLU A 36 -9.51 10.38 -26.77
C GLU A 36 -11.02 10.33 -26.51
N LEU A 37 -11.48 9.65 -25.46
CA LEU A 37 -12.89 9.68 -25.06
C LEU A 37 -13.34 11.10 -24.71
N LEU A 38 -12.51 11.88 -24.02
CA LEU A 38 -12.78 13.28 -23.71
C LEU A 38 -12.94 14.14 -24.97
N ARG A 39 -12.10 13.90 -25.99
CA ARG A 39 -12.16 14.62 -27.27
C ARG A 39 -13.37 14.22 -28.11
N ARG A 40 -13.58 12.91 -28.27
CA ARG A 40 -14.53 12.35 -29.25
C ARG A 40 -15.95 12.30 -28.71
N LYS A 41 -16.12 11.77 -27.50
CA LYS A 41 -17.43 11.51 -26.90
C LYS A 41 -17.89 12.65 -25.99
N TYR A 42 -17.06 13.06 -25.03
CA TYR A 42 -17.44 14.16 -24.11
C TYR A 42 -17.33 15.55 -24.73
N LYS A 43 -16.57 15.68 -25.82
CA LYS A 43 -16.32 16.95 -26.55
C LYS A 43 -15.80 18.06 -25.63
N ALA A 44 -14.94 17.69 -24.67
CA ALA A 44 -14.32 18.63 -23.76
C ALA A 44 -13.42 19.62 -24.53
N LYS A 45 -13.61 20.92 -24.29
CA LYS A 45 -12.83 21.97 -24.98
C LYS A 45 -11.42 22.12 -24.40
N GLN A 46 -11.27 21.87 -23.11
CA GLN A 46 -10.00 21.97 -22.40
C GLN A 46 -9.77 20.68 -21.61
N ILE A 47 -8.61 20.06 -21.81
CA ILE A 47 -8.17 18.87 -21.09
C ILE A 47 -6.89 19.25 -20.35
N ILE A 48 -6.88 19.05 -19.03
CA ILE A 48 -5.76 19.32 -18.16
C ILE A 48 -5.22 17.96 -17.65
N PRO A 49 -4.29 17.32 -18.35
CA PRO A 49 -3.67 16.10 -17.86
C PRO A 49 -2.74 16.42 -16.71
N ILE A 50 -2.77 15.58 -15.68
CA ILE A 50 -1.98 15.73 -14.46
C ILE A 50 -1.27 14.41 -14.19
N THR A 51 0.06 14.44 -14.22
CA THR A 51 0.93 13.32 -13.89
C THR A 51 1.56 13.56 -12.53
N ILE A 52 1.52 12.54 -11.68
CA ILE A 52 2.04 12.61 -10.32
C ILE A 52 3.07 11.50 -10.16
N ASP A 53 4.27 11.86 -9.70
CA ASP A 53 5.32 10.92 -9.33
C ASP A 53 5.21 10.58 -7.84
N VAL A 54 4.88 9.33 -7.57
CA VAL A 54 4.79 8.71 -6.23
C VAL A 54 5.83 7.59 -6.08
N GLY A 55 6.88 7.59 -6.91
CA GLY A 55 7.95 6.61 -6.85
C GLY A 55 7.71 5.37 -7.71
N GLN A 56 6.91 5.48 -8.76
CA GLN A 56 6.74 4.43 -9.79
C GLN A 56 7.96 4.29 -10.72
N GLY A 57 8.98 5.13 -10.57
CA GLY A 57 10.27 4.98 -11.26
C GLY A 57 10.39 5.79 -12.54
N GLN A 58 11.64 6.06 -12.92
CA GLN A 58 11.97 7.01 -13.99
C GLN A 58 11.55 6.52 -15.38
N GLU A 59 11.61 5.21 -15.64
CA GLU A 59 11.22 4.62 -16.92
C GLU A 59 9.73 4.86 -17.21
N GLU A 60 8.86 4.65 -16.23
CA GLU A 60 7.42 4.89 -16.38
C GLU A 60 7.12 6.37 -16.64
N ILE A 61 7.81 7.28 -15.94
CA ILE A 61 7.66 8.72 -16.19
C ILE A 61 8.13 9.10 -17.60
N LEU A 62 9.23 8.54 -18.07
CA LEU A 62 9.74 8.80 -19.42
C LEU A 62 8.77 8.26 -20.49
N GLU A 63 8.22 7.07 -20.28
CA GLU A 63 7.26 6.46 -21.19
C GLU A 63 5.94 7.26 -21.23
N SER A 64 5.44 7.67 -20.07
CA SER A 64 4.27 8.56 -19.96
C SER A 64 4.46 9.86 -20.74
N ARG A 65 5.65 10.46 -20.67
CA ARG A 65 6.02 11.66 -21.44
C ARG A 65 6.08 11.42 -22.94
N ARG A 66 6.57 10.26 -23.39
CA ARG A 66 6.58 9.89 -24.83
C ARG A 66 5.16 9.78 -25.35
N LYS A 67 4.29 9.04 -24.64
CA LYS A 67 2.87 8.88 -24.98
C LYS A 67 2.12 10.21 -25.00
N ALA A 68 2.41 11.09 -24.05
CA ALA A 68 1.83 12.43 -24.02
C ALA A 68 2.13 13.25 -25.29
N LYS A 69 3.36 13.13 -25.84
CA LYS A 69 3.73 13.79 -27.10
C LYS A 69 2.91 13.24 -28.27
N ILE A 70 2.73 11.92 -28.36
CA ILE A 70 1.94 11.26 -29.41
C ILE A 70 0.48 11.72 -29.32
N LEU A 71 -0.08 11.75 -28.10
CA LEU A 71 -1.44 12.22 -27.83
C LEU A 71 -1.60 13.75 -27.95
N LYS A 72 -0.52 14.50 -28.22
CA LYS A 72 -0.50 15.97 -28.33
C LYS A 72 -1.09 16.64 -27.08
N ILE A 73 -0.69 16.16 -25.91
CA ILE A 73 -1.06 16.74 -24.61
C ILE A 73 0.19 17.20 -23.84
N LYS A 74 0.01 18.14 -22.92
CA LYS A 74 1.07 18.63 -22.03
C LYS A 74 0.64 18.42 -20.57
N PRO A 75 1.00 17.28 -19.95
CA PRO A 75 0.67 17.03 -18.56
C PRO A 75 1.35 18.02 -17.63
N LEU A 76 0.61 18.48 -16.61
CA LEU A 76 1.19 19.10 -15.42
C LEU A 76 1.87 18.00 -14.60
N PHE A 77 3.11 18.23 -14.20
CA PHE A 77 3.88 17.24 -13.45
C PHE A 77 4.04 17.68 -11.99
N PHE A 78 3.73 16.78 -11.06
CA PHE A 78 3.92 16.98 -9.63
C PHE A 78 4.75 15.84 -9.05
N ASP A 79 5.82 16.18 -8.34
CA ASP A 79 6.63 15.21 -7.60
C ASP A 79 6.16 15.14 -6.15
N LEU A 80 5.58 14.01 -5.76
CA LEU A 80 5.11 13.73 -4.40
C LEU A 80 5.89 12.58 -3.75
N ARG A 81 7.06 12.20 -4.28
CA ARG A 81 7.88 11.11 -3.71
C ARG A 81 8.27 11.37 -2.26
N LYS A 82 8.61 12.62 -1.95
CA LYS A 82 8.96 13.03 -0.59
C LYS A 82 7.76 12.94 0.35
N GLU A 83 6.58 13.41 -0.07
CA GLU A 83 5.35 13.28 0.72
C GLU A 83 4.99 11.80 0.94
N PHE A 84 5.06 10.99 -0.11
CA PHE A 84 4.74 9.57 -0.04
C PHE A 84 5.67 8.84 0.94
N THR A 85 6.96 9.15 0.93
CA THR A 85 7.93 8.51 1.84
C THR A 85 7.83 9.03 3.27
N GLU A 86 7.96 10.35 3.46
CA GLU A 86 8.12 10.95 4.78
C GLU A 86 6.81 10.99 5.58
N HIS A 87 5.66 10.97 4.91
CA HIS A 87 4.36 10.98 5.60
C HIS A 87 3.62 9.65 5.48
N TRP A 88 3.40 9.16 4.26
CA TRP A 88 2.50 8.02 4.06
C TRP A 88 3.16 6.69 4.42
N ILE A 89 4.31 6.38 3.81
CA ILE A 89 5.04 5.14 4.12
C ILE A 89 5.57 5.18 5.55
N ALA A 90 6.07 6.33 6.02
CA ALA A 90 6.47 6.47 7.41
C ALA A 90 5.33 6.08 8.37
N ARG A 91 4.12 6.60 8.15
CA ARG A 91 2.97 6.25 8.99
C ARG A 91 2.52 4.80 8.77
N ALA A 92 2.60 4.27 7.56
CA ALA A 92 2.32 2.86 7.27
C ALA A 92 3.25 1.91 8.03
N ILE A 93 4.55 2.23 8.11
CA ILE A 93 5.52 1.48 8.93
C ILE A 93 5.12 1.52 10.40
N GLN A 94 4.88 2.72 10.92
CA GLN A 94 4.49 2.93 12.32
C GLN A 94 3.16 2.25 12.69
N ALA A 95 2.24 2.15 11.73
CA ALA A 95 0.96 1.46 11.85
C ALA A 95 1.07 -0.06 11.58
N ASN A 96 2.27 -0.61 11.37
CA ASN A 96 2.49 -1.99 10.96
C ASN A 96 1.59 -2.44 9.80
N SER A 97 1.37 -1.55 8.83
CA SER A 97 0.28 -1.61 7.86
C SER A 97 0.16 -2.97 7.18
N ASP A 98 -1.01 -3.59 7.31
CA ASP A 98 -1.27 -4.94 6.85
C ASP A 98 -2.76 -5.15 6.63
N TYR A 99 -3.15 -5.41 5.39
CA TYR A 99 -4.48 -5.85 5.01
C TYR A 99 -4.37 -7.25 4.42
N LEU A 100 -4.60 -8.28 5.24
CA LEU A 100 -4.54 -9.70 4.83
C LEU A 100 -3.20 -10.13 4.19
N GLY A 101 -2.10 -9.45 4.52
CA GLY A 101 -0.77 -9.65 3.94
C GLY A 101 -0.32 -8.51 3.03
N TYR A 102 -1.23 -7.65 2.56
CA TYR A 102 -0.92 -6.54 1.67
C TYR A 102 -0.54 -5.26 2.45
N PRO A 103 0.60 -4.61 2.16
CA PRO A 103 1.05 -3.41 2.86
C PRO A 103 0.38 -2.10 2.36
N VAL A 104 -0.82 -2.21 1.78
CA VAL A 104 -1.73 -1.10 1.40
C VAL A 104 -1.13 -0.01 0.49
N SER A 105 -0.14 -0.34 -0.34
CA SER A 105 0.62 0.66 -1.11
C SER A 105 -0.19 1.40 -2.18
N THR A 106 -0.76 0.68 -3.16
CA THR A 106 -1.67 1.21 -4.19
C THR A 106 -2.84 1.94 -3.54
N SER A 107 -3.37 1.38 -2.44
CA SER A 107 -4.44 2.02 -1.67
C SER A 107 -4.05 3.42 -1.19
N MET A 108 -2.82 3.62 -0.71
CA MET A 108 -2.29 4.94 -0.36
C MET A 108 -2.11 5.83 -1.60
N THR A 109 -1.41 5.35 -2.63
CA THR A 109 -1.03 6.20 -3.77
C THR A 109 -2.23 6.71 -4.55
N ARG A 110 -3.30 5.92 -4.72
CA ARG A 110 -4.53 6.37 -5.38
C ARG A 110 -5.19 7.54 -4.66
N GLN A 111 -5.14 7.55 -3.34
CA GLN A 111 -5.72 8.63 -2.53
C GLN A 111 -4.85 9.88 -2.51
N ILE A 112 -3.52 9.74 -2.60
CA ILE A 112 -2.58 10.86 -2.80
C ILE A 112 -2.81 11.50 -4.16
N VAL A 113 -2.85 10.68 -5.21
CA VAL A 113 -3.08 11.11 -6.59
C VAL A 113 -4.42 11.81 -6.72
N ALA A 114 -5.49 11.20 -6.22
CA ALA A 114 -6.84 11.77 -6.29
C ALA A 114 -6.93 13.13 -5.58
N ARG A 115 -6.35 13.28 -4.37
CA ARG A 115 -6.33 14.56 -3.67
C ARG A 115 -5.67 15.63 -4.52
N LYS A 116 -4.47 15.34 -5.03
CA LYS A 116 -3.70 16.33 -5.77
C LYS A 116 -4.38 16.72 -7.09
N VAL A 117 -4.97 15.75 -7.79
CA VAL A 117 -5.76 16.01 -9.01
C VAL A 117 -6.97 16.89 -8.70
N ALA A 118 -7.70 16.61 -7.61
CA ALA A 118 -8.84 17.43 -7.18
C ALA A 118 -8.44 18.87 -6.83
N GLU A 119 -7.39 19.05 -6.02
CA GLU A 119 -6.87 20.38 -5.68
C GLU A 119 -6.52 21.21 -6.93
N VAL A 120 -5.85 20.58 -7.90
CA VAL A 120 -5.48 21.24 -9.15
C VAL A 120 -6.71 21.54 -10.00
N ALA A 121 -7.67 20.62 -10.08
CA ALA A 121 -8.91 20.79 -10.83
C ALA A 121 -9.73 21.99 -10.32
N VAL A 122 -9.91 22.08 -9.00
CA VAL A 122 -10.58 23.22 -8.33
C VAL A 122 -9.83 24.52 -8.63
N LYS A 123 -8.51 24.53 -8.41
CA LYS A 123 -7.67 25.72 -8.66
C LYS A 123 -7.71 26.19 -10.11
N MET A 124 -7.85 25.27 -11.06
CA MET A 124 -7.91 25.58 -12.48
C MET A 124 -9.33 25.88 -12.99
N GLY A 125 -10.34 25.84 -12.14
CA GLY A 125 -11.73 26.08 -12.52
C GLY A 125 -12.26 25.04 -13.49
N CYS A 126 -11.89 23.77 -13.31
CA CYS A 126 -12.45 22.66 -14.06
C CYS A 126 -13.92 22.44 -13.66
N ASP A 127 -14.74 21.94 -14.58
CA ASP A 127 -16.13 21.54 -14.31
C ASP A 127 -16.30 20.01 -14.19
N ALA A 128 -15.23 19.26 -14.45
CA ALA A 128 -15.14 17.83 -14.21
C ALA A 128 -13.72 17.36 -13.90
N ILE A 129 -13.63 16.18 -13.28
CA ILE A 129 -12.41 15.41 -13.02
C ILE A 129 -12.60 14.02 -13.60
N LEU A 130 -11.55 13.45 -14.19
CA LEU A 130 -11.56 12.12 -14.76
C LEU A 130 -10.46 11.24 -14.16
N GLU A 131 -10.84 9.98 -13.89
CA GLU A 131 -9.92 8.88 -13.60
C GLU A 131 -10.25 7.65 -14.47
N GLY A 132 -9.32 6.71 -14.56
CA GLY A 132 -9.33 5.64 -15.57
C GLY A 132 -9.68 4.24 -15.05
N SER A 133 -10.04 4.09 -13.78
CA SER A 133 -10.26 2.77 -13.16
C SER A 133 -11.41 2.01 -13.79
N SER A 134 -11.31 0.68 -13.78
CA SER A 134 -12.43 -0.19 -14.14
C SER A 134 -13.51 -0.17 -13.05
N GLY A 135 -14.74 -0.57 -13.44
CA GLY A 135 -15.85 -0.77 -12.52
C GLY A 135 -15.72 -2.00 -11.62
N LYS A 136 -14.66 -2.80 -11.78
CA LYS A 136 -14.46 -4.07 -11.04
C LYS A 136 -13.38 -3.95 -9.95
N GLY A 137 -12.57 -2.90 -9.98
CA GLY A 137 -11.47 -2.71 -9.05
C GLY A 137 -11.82 -1.83 -7.85
N ASN A 138 -10.94 -1.87 -6.85
CA ASN A 138 -11.04 -1.04 -5.63
C ASN A 138 -10.70 0.45 -5.89
N ASP A 139 -9.88 0.73 -6.91
CA ASP A 139 -9.33 2.06 -7.17
C ASP A 139 -10.40 3.11 -7.52
N GLN A 140 -11.49 2.71 -8.17
CA GLN A 140 -12.62 3.59 -8.43
C GLN A 140 -13.16 4.18 -7.13
N TYR A 141 -13.29 3.39 -6.06
CA TYR A 141 -13.82 3.85 -4.78
C TYR A 141 -12.80 4.75 -4.07
N ARG A 142 -11.53 4.33 -4.08
CA ARG A 142 -10.42 5.07 -3.46
C ARG A 142 -10.28 6.46 -4.06
N MET A 143 -10.35 6.58 -5.38
CA MET A 143 -10.25 7.88 -6.05
C MET A 143 -11.55 8.67 -5.94
N HIS A 144 -12.71 8.03 -6.14
CA HIS A 144 -14.02 8.69 -6.08
C HIS A 144 -14.30 9.32 -4.72
N ASN A 145 -14.05 8.60 -3.61
CA ASN A 145 -14.25 9.12 -2.25
C ASN A 145 -13.41 10.38 -2.01
N VAL A 146 -12.15 10.36 -2.45
CA VAL A 146 -11.24 11.51 -2.31
C VAL A 146 -11.68 12.66 -3.21
N PHE A 147 -12.09 12.41 -4.45
CA PHE A 147 -12.65 13.45 -5.30
C PHE A 147 -13.90 14.09 -4.69
N LYS A 148 -14.81 13.30 -4.11
CA LYS A 148 -15.98 13.83 -3.41
C LYS A 148 -15.62 14.69 -2.20
N MET A 149 -14.54 14.36 -1.49
CA MET A 149 -14.09 15.15 -0.35
C MET A 149 -13.40 16.46 -0.75
N PHE A 150 -12.58 16.45 -1.80
CA PHE A 150 -11.73 17.61 -2.17
C PHE A 150 -12.31 18.45 -3.33
N ALA A 151 -13.30 17.93 -4.04
CA ALA A 151 -13.89 18.52 -5.23
C ALA A 151 -15.39 18.15 -5.36
N PRO A 152 -16.22 18.36 -4.32
CA PRO A 152 -17.61 17.85 -4.26
C PRO A 152 -18.49 18.31 -5.43
N GLU A 153 -18.26 19.53 -5.91
CA GLU A 153 -19.04 20.18 -6.98
C GLU A 153 -18.64 19.74 -8.39
N LEU A 154 -17.47 19.09 -8.56
CA LEU A 154 -17.01 18.67 -9.88
C LEU A 154 -17.68 17.35 -10.29
N LYS A 155 -18.02 17.23 -11.57
CA LYS A 155 -18.47 15.95 -12.13
C LYS A 155 -17.31 14.98 -12.16
N ILE A 156 -17.51 13.75 -11.66
CA ILE A 156 -16.48 12.69 -11.69
C ILE A 156 -16.79 11.80 -12.89
N LEU A 157 -15.85 11.67 -13.80
CA LEU A 157 -15.93 10.83 -14.99
C LEU A 157 -15.02 9.60 -14.81
N VAL A 158 -15.55 8.42 -15.08
CA VAL A 158 -14.79 7.15 -15.00
C VAL A 158 -15.08 6.33 -16.25
N PRO A 159 -14.56 6.73 -17.44
CA PRO A 159 -15.08 6.26 -18.72
C PRO A 159 -15.04 4.74 -18.93
N VAL A 160 -14.03 4.06 -18.41
CA VAL A 160 -13.92 2.59 -18.51
C VAL A 160 -15.13 1.94 -17.85
N ARG A 161 -15.51 2.40 -16.65
CA ARG A 161 -16.73 1.98 -15.96
C ARG A 161 -17.99 2.52 -16.64
N ASP A 162 -18.02 3.80 -16.96
CA ASP A 162 -19.22 4.49 -17.43
C ASP A 162 -19.70 3.96 -18.80
N PHE A 163 -18.76 3.50 -19.65
CA PHE A 163 -19.06 2.84 -20.93
C PHE A 163 -19.00 1.31 -20.85
N ASP A 164 -18.80 0.74 -19.66
CA ASP A 164 -18.69 -0.71 -19.42
C ASP A 164 -17.64 -1.38 -20.35
N LEU A 165 -16.48 -0.75 -20.52
CA LEU A 165 -15.46 -1.27 -21.43
C LEU A 165 -14.72 -2.45 -20.81
N THR A 166 -14.60 -3.53 -21.58
CA THR A 166 -13.68 -4.62 -21.28
C THR A 166 -12.27 -4.29 -21.76
N ARG A 167 -11.24 -4.93 -21.19
CA ARG A 167 -9.83 -4.71 -21.57
C ARG A 167 -9.59 -4.87 -23.07
N LEU A 168 -10.19 -5.91 -23.66
CA LEU A 168 -10.08 -6.16 -25.10
C LEU A 168 -10.73 -5.04 -25.93
N GLU A 169 -11.87 -4.50 -25.50
CA GLU A 169 -12.50 -3.37 -26.16
C GLU A 169 -11.64 -2.10 -26.05
N GLU A 170 -11.04 -1.85 -24.88
CA GLU A 170 -10.12 -0.72 -24.71
C GLU A 170 -8.90 -0.81 -25.64
N GLU A 171 -8.30 -2.00 -25.76
CA GLU A 171 -7.20 -2.25 -26.70
C GLU A 171 -7.62 -2.03 -28.16
N MET A 172 -8.79 -2.54 -28.55
CA MET A 172 -9.33 -2.35 -29.90
C MET A 172 -9.57 -0.87 -30.21
N LEU A 173 -10.12 -0.11 -29.27
CA LEU A 173 -10.30 1.34 -29.39
C LEU A 173 -8.96 2.06 -29.50
N CYS A 174 -7.97 1.66 -28.71
CA CYS A 174 -6.65 2.24 -28.77
C CYS A 174 -6.00 2.03 -30.14
N ARG A 175 -6.08 0.82 -30.71
CA ARG A 175 -5.60 0.53 -32.07
C ARG A 175 -6.35 1.36 -33.12
N GLN A 176 -7.67 1.41 -33.02
CA GLN A 176 -8.53 2.13 -33.97
C GLN A 176 -8.27 3.65 -33.97
N TRP A 177 -7.97 4.22 -32.81
CA TRP A 177 -7.77 5.67 -32.66
C TRP A 177 -6.30 6.10 -32.63
N GLY A 178 -5.36 5.15 -32.75
CA GLY A 178 -3.92 5.43 -32.68
C GLY A 178 -3.46 5.89 -31.31
N VAL A 179 -4.11 5.44 -30.23
CA VAL A 179 -3.68 5.68 -28.85
C VAL A 179 -2.46 4.80 -28.57
N PRO A 180 -1.35 5.36 -28.08
CA PRO A 180 -0.15 4.57 -27.80
C PRO A 180 -0.33 3.71 -26.55
N VAL A 181 -0.24 2.39 -26.70
CA VAL A 181 -0.38 1.42 -25.62
C VAL A 181 0.91 0.64 -25.46
N THR A 182 1.28 0.38 -24.21
CA THR A 182 2.36 -0.54 -23.85
C THR A 182 1.80 -1.36 -22.70
N GLU A 183 1.30 -2.55 -23.00
CA GLU A 183 0.89 -3.51 -21.98
C GLU A 183 1.80 -4.72 -22.11
N MET A 184 2.65 -4.92 -21.10
CA MET A 184 3.59 -6.04 -21.05
C MET A 184 3.04 -7.20 -20.22
N ILE A 185 2.13 -6.93 -19.27
CA ILE A 185 1.54 -7.91 -18.36
C ILE A 185 0.01 -7.74 -18.39
N THR A 186 -0.69 -8.82 -18.75
CA THR A 186 -2.16 -8.87 -18.73
C THR A 186 -2.66 -8.65 -17.30
N GLY A 187 -3.66 -7.80 -17.12
CA GLY A 187 -4.19 -7.42 -15.80
C GLY A 187 -3.41 -6.30 -15.12
N GLY A 188 -2.40 -5.75 -15.79
CA GLY A 188 -1.67 -4.57 -15.35
C GLY A 188 -0.50 -4.85 -14.40
N ASP A 189 0.26 -3.79 -14.18
CA ASP A 189 1.46 -3.74 -13.34
C ASP A 189 1.46 -2.36 -12.66
N ASP A 190 1.09 -2.32 -11.37
CA ASP A 190 1.05 -1.08 -10.59
C ASP A 190 2.26 -1.05 -9.65
N LYS A 191 3.27 -0.29 -10.06
CA LYS A 191 4.51 -0.15 -9.32
C LYS A 191 4.50 1.11 -8.47
N THR A 192 4.80 0.94 -7.20
CA THR A 192 5.20 2.02 -6.29
C THR A 192 6.55 1.66 -5.71
N MET A 193 7.24 2.56 -5.01
CA MET A 193 8.47 2.16 -4.31
C MET A 193 8.25 1.21 -3.14
N TRP A 194 7.04 1.15 -2.55
CA TRP A 194 6.77 0.36 -1.35
C TRP A 194 6.31 -1.07 -1.66
N CYS A 195 5.59 -1.24 -2.75
CA CYS A 195 5.02 -2.50 -3.20
C CYS A 195 4.66 -2.41 -4.69
N ARG A 196 4.75 -3.53 -5.41
CA ARG A 196 4.29 -3.68 -6.79
C ARG A 196 3.13 -4.67 -6.81
N SER A 197 2.02 -4.29 -7.43
CA SER A 197 0.85 -5.15 -7.68
C SER A 197 0.91 -5.73 -9.09
N ILE A 198 0.64 -7.01 -9.23
CA ILE A 198 0.91 -7.76 -10.46
C ILE A 198 -0.35 -8.50 -10.92
N ALA A 199 -0.75 -8.26 -12.18
CA ALA A 199 -1.73 -9.06 -12.90
C ALA A 199 -3.05 -9.28 -12.13
N SER A 200 -3.58 -8.22 -11.50
CA SER A 200 -4.80 -8.27 -10.68
C SER A 200 -5.95 -8.91 -11.46
N GLY A 201 -6.42 -10.06 -10.97
CA GLY A 201 -7.51 -10.84 -11.58
C GLY A 201 -7.22 -11.46 -12.95
N ALA A 202 -5.98 -11.42 -13.45
CA ALA A 202 -5.62 -11.92 -14.79
C ALA A 202 -4.91 -13.29 -14.79
N ILE A 203 -4.50 -13.80 -13.63
CA ILE A 203 -3.86 -15.11 -13.49
C ILE A 203 -4.84 -16.07 -12.80
N ASP A 204 -5.22 -17.13 -13.51
CA ASP A 204 -6.16 -18.12 -13.02
C ASP A 204 -5.62 -18.89 -11.80
N LEU A 205 -6.52 -19.42 -10.97
CA LEU A 205 -6.16 -20.15 -9.74
C LEU A 205 -5.33 -21.41 -10.00
N ASN A 206 -5.55 -22.05 -11.14
CA ASN A 206 -4.84 -23.26 -11.59
C ASN A 206 -3.67 -22.95 -12.53
N GLN A 207 -3.32 -21.67 -12.72
CA GLN A 207 -2.20 -21.24 -13.54
C GLN A 207 -0.97 -20.98 -12.66
N PRO A 208 0.20 -21.57 -12.97
CA PRO A 208 1.45 -21.21 -12.30
C PRO A 208 1.86 -19.78 -12.69
N LEU A 209 2.53 -19.09 -11.77
CA LEU A 209 3.07 -17.77 -12.06
C LEU A 209 4.21 -17.88 -13.08
N PRO A 210 4.20 -17.06 -14.16
CA PRO A 210 5.32 -16.98 -15.09
C PRO A 210 6.63 -16.61 -14.38
N ASP A 211 7.73 -17.22 -14.80
CA ASP A 211 9.05 -17.03 -14.18
C ASP A 211 9.60 -15.60 -14.36
N ASP A 212 9.20 -14.93 -15.43
CA ASP A 212 9.61 -13.59 -15.86
C ASP A 212 8.71 -12.47 -15.30
N ILE A 213 7.70 -12.82 -14.50
CA ILE A 213 6.74 -11.85 -13.95
C ILE A 213 7.37 -10.93 -12.88
N TRP A 214 8.46 -11.40 -12.27
CA TRP A 214 9.09 -10.75 -11.11
C TRP A 214 10.05 -9.64 -11.52
N MET A 215 9.96 -8.49 -10.86
CA MET A 215 10.87 -7.35 -11.10
C MET A 215 11.91 -7.23 -9.97
N TRP A 216 11.52 -7.55 -8.73
CA TRP A 216 12.42 -7.52 -7.57
C TRP A 216 12.67 -8.90 -7.01
N TYR A 217 11.60 -9.68 -6.84
CA TYR A 217 11.62 -10.98 -6.21
C TYR A 217 12.34 -12.00 -7.09
N ARG A 218 13.18 -12.80 -6.46
CA ARG A 218 13.77 -13.99 -7.08
C ARG A 218 13.30 -15.22 -6.32
N PRO A 219 12.78 -16.27 -6.99
CA PRO A 219 12.40 -17.52 -6.31
C PRO A 219 13.55 -18.12 -5.48
N PRO A 220 13.29 -18.77 -4.33
CA PRO A 220 14.32 -19.33 -3.44
C PRO A 220 15.32 -20.27 -4.14
N GLU A 221 14.86 -21.02 -5.14
CA GLU A 221 15.65 -21.94 -5.95
C GLU A 221 16.66 -21.21 -6.84
N LYS A 222 16.37 -19.96 -7.22
CA LYS A 222 17.22 -19.10 -8.05
C LYS A 222 17.98 -18.04 -7.22
N ALA A 223 17.62 -17.85 -5.95
CA ALA A 223 18.26 -16.90 -5.04
C ALA A 223 19.69 -17.36 -4.64
N PRO A 224 20.60 -16.43 -4.30
CA PRO A 224 21.99 -16.76 -3.95
C PRO A 224 22.13 -17.82 -2.84
N ASP A 225 23.11 -18.71 -2.98
CA ASP A 225 23.45 -19.72 -1.95
C ASP A 225 24.26 -19.13 -0.79
N LYS A 226 24.68 -17.87 -0.88
CA LYS A 226 25.33 -17.14 0.21
C LYS A 226 24.34 -16.17 0.86
N PRO A 227 24.21 -16.17 2.20
CA PRO A 227 23.38 -15.19 2.89
C PRO A 227 23.98 -13.79 2.78
N VAL A 228 23.13 -12.76 2.85
CA VAL A 228 23.56 -11.36 3.00
C VAL A 228 23.23 -10.86 4.39
N PHE A 229 24.13 -10.04 4.95
CA PHE A 229 23.94 -9.41 6.25
C PHE A 229 23.73 -7.92 6.10
N LEU A 230 22.72 -7.38 6.77
CA LEU A 230 22.37 -5.96 6.73
C LEU A 230 22.28 -5.41 8.14
N THR A 231 22.49 -4.10 8.30
CA THR A 231 22.08 -3.40 9.52
C THR A 231 21.07 -2.30 9.23
N LEU A 232 20.02 -2.23 10.05
CA LEU A 232 19.02 -1.16 10.01
C LEU A 232 18.97 -0.47 11.37
N GLU A 233 18.98 0.85 11.37
CA GLU A 233 18.75 1.67 12.57
C GLU A 233 17.42 2.41 12.44
N PHE A 234 16.60 2.36 13.49
CA PHE A 234 15.29 2.96 13.60
C PHE A 234 15.30 4.10 14.61
N GLU A 235 14.68 5.21 14.22
CA GLU A 235 14.34 6.32 15.10
C GLU A 235 12.84 6.58 15.00
N ARG A 236 12.16 6.59 16.14
CA ARG A 236 10.70 6.75 16.25
C ARG A 236 9.91 5.84 15.28
N GLY A 237 10.29 4.56 15.22
CA GLY A 237 9.68 3.55 14.36
C GLY A 237 10.12 3.61 12.89
N ILE A 238 10.91 4.60 12.47
CA ILE A 238 11.28 4.79 11.06
C ILE A 238 12.74 4.39 10.81
N PRO A 239 13.05 3.60 9.77
CA PRO A 239 14.42 3.37 9.35
C PRO A 239 15.13 4.68 8.95
N VAL A 240 16.26 4.96 9.58
CA VAL A 240 17.08 6.16 9.32
C VAL A 240 18.51 5.87 8.87
N LYS A 241 18.99 4.63 9.07
CA LYS A 241 20.27 4.17 8.53
C LYS A 241 20.18 2.76 7.97
N LEU A 242 20.92 2.52 6.89
CA LEU A 242 21.16 1.21 6.29
C LEU A 242 22.67 0.99 6.18
N ASN A 243 23.17 -0.13 6.72
CA ASN A 243 24.58 -0.48 6.71
C ASN A 243 25.49 0.62 7.29
N GLY A 244 25.05 1.21 8.41
CA GLY A 244 25.74 2.29 9.13
C GLY A 244 25.66 3.68 8.47
N LYS A 245 25.10 3.79 7.26
CA LYS A 245 24.98 5.06 6.53
C LYS A 245 23.60 5.68 6.74
N LYS A 246 23.55 6.94 7.19
CA LYS A 246 22.30 7.70 7.32
C LYS A 246 21.73 8.00 5.94
N ARG A 247 20.45 7.70 5.73
CA ARG A 247 19.76 7.88 4.46
C ARG A 247 18.29 8.20 4.69
N PRO A 248 17.65 8.99 3.81
CA PRO A 248 16.21 9.18 3.85
C PRO A 248 15.49 7.88 3.51
N LEU A 249 14.26 7.73 4.00
CA LEU A 249 13.46 6.52 3.79
C LEU A 249 13.26 6.19 2.30
N GLY A 250 13.12 7.22 1.45
CA GLY A 250 13.01 7.08 0.00
C GLY A 250 14.24 6.51 -0.71
N GLU A 251 15.41 6.47 -0.05
CA GLU A 251 16.61 5.77 -0.55
C GLU A 251 16.76 4.38 0.05
N ILE A 252 16.37 4.19 1.32
CA ILE A 252 16.46 2.90 2.01
C ILE A 252 15.52 1.88 1.34
N ILE A 253 14.30 2.29 0.99
CA ILE A 253 13.28 1.38 0.44
C ILE A 253 13.72 0.75 -0.90
N PRO A 254 14.13 1.51 -1.93
CA PRO A 254 14.58 0.91 -3.18
C PRO A 254 15.78 -0.02 -3.01
N GLU A 255 16.75 0.34 -2.15
CA GLU A 255 17.91 -0.51 -1.89
C GLU A 255 17.50 -1.84 -1.23
N LEU A 256 16.55 -1.81 -0.28
CA LEU A 256 16.01 -3.01 0.35
C LEU A 256 15.11 -3.83 -0.58
N ASN A 257 14.42 -3.22 -1.54
CA ASN A 257 13.68 -3.97 -2.56
C ASN A 257 14.62 -4.84 -3.39
N VAL A 258 15.74 -4.27 -3.83
CA VAL A 258 16.76 -5.00 -4.61
C VAL A 258 17.39 -6.11 -3.77
N ILE A 259 17.93 -5.77 -2.59
CA ILE A 259 18.64 -6.74 -1.76
C ILE A 259 17.71 -7.84 -1.23
N GLY A 260 16.52 -7.46 -0.75
CA GLY A 260 15.54 -8.39 -0.22
C GLY A 260 14.95 -9.28 -1.30
N GLY A 261 14.57 -8.69 -2.43
CA GLY A 261 14.00 -9.41 -3.57
C GLY A 261 14.95 -10.47 -4.12
N GLU A 262 16.24 -10.13 -4.29
CA GLU A 262 17.31 -11.05 -4.70
C GLU A 262 17.43 -12.28 -3.78
N HIS A 263 17.08 -12.11 -2.49
CA HIS A 263 17.12 -13.15 -1.46
C HIS A 263 15.74 -13.78 -1.20
N ALA A 264 14.83 -13.75 -2.19
CA ALA A 264 13.50 -14.35 -2.17
C ALA A 264 12.54 -13.82 -1.10
N ILE A 265 12.67 -12.55 -0.73
CA ILE A 265 11.78 -11.91 0.25
C ILE A 265 10.74 -11.06 -0.46
N GLY A 266 9.52 -11.06 0.06
CA GLY A 266 8.49 -10.09 -0.32
C GLY A 266 7.51 -10.55 -1.39
N LYS A 267 7.52 -11.82 -1.82
CA LYS A 267 6.40 -12.39 -2.57
C LYS A 267 5.18 -12.49 -1.65
N ILE A 268 4.06 -11.95 -2.13
CA ILE A 268 2.75 -12.07 -1.49
C ILE A 268 1.79 -12.63 -2.54
N ASP A 269 1.10 -13.71 -2.22
CA ASP A 269 0.05 -14.33 -3.04
C ASP A 269 -1.11 -14.61 -2.08
N ILE A 270 -2.16 -13.80 -2.15
CA ILE A 270 -3.23 -13.77 -1.15
C ILE A 270 -4.60 -13.72 -1.82
N PHE A 271 -5.61 -14.11 -1.05
CA PHE A 271 -6.96 -13.65 -1.29
C PHE A 271 -7.22 -12.43 -0.42
N GLU A 272 -7.76 -11.38 -1.03
CA GLU A 272 -8.28 -10.22 -0.31
C GLU A 272 -9.76 -10.03 -0.56
N ASP A 273 -10.44 -9.47 0.44
CA ASP A 273 -11.84 -9.04 0.33
C ASP A 273 -11.84 -7.58 -0.13
N GLY A 274 -12.27 -7.35 -1.38
CA GLY A 274 -12.35 -6.02 -1.95
C GLY A 274 -13.41 -5.14 -1.28
N ILE A 275 -13.43 -3.85 -1.62
CA ILE A 275 -14.40 -2.87 -1.12
C ILE A 275 -15.85 -3.26 -1.46
N MET A 276 -16.04 -4.06 -2.51
CA MET A 276 -17.34 -4.61 -2.93
C MET A 276 -17.70 -5.92 -2.22
N ASP A 277 -16.95 -6.32 -1.19
CA ASP A 277 -17.06 -7.60 -0.49
C ASP A 277 -16.88 -8.83 -1.43
N LEU A 278 -16.20 -8.63 -2.56
CA LEU A 278 -15.83 -9.68 -3.50
C LEU A 278 -14.38 -10.09 -3.29
N LYS A 279 -14.12 -11.40 -3.37
CA LYS A 279 -12.76 -11.93 -3.29
C LYS A 279 -11.99 -11.66 -4.57
N SER A 280 -10.74 -11.24 -4.43
CA SER A 280 -9.75 -11.23 -5.50
C SER A 280 -8.50 -11.99 -5.07
N ARG A 281 -7.89 -12.74 -5.99
CA ARG A 281 -6.52 -13.24 -5.81
C ARG A 281 -5.58 -12.14 -6.27
N GLU A 282 -4.69 -11.73 -5.38
CA GLU A 282 -3.75 -10.65 -5.66
C GLU A 282 -2.32 -11.07 -5.38
N ILE A 283 -1.42 -10.60 -6.24
CA ILE A 283 -0.02 -10.99 -6.25
C ILE A 283 0.82 -9.73 -6.16
N TYR A 284 1.73 -9.71 -5.20
CA TYR A 284 2.58 -8.55 -4.94
C TYR A 284 4.04 -8.90 -4.75
N GLU A 285 4.88 -7.91 -5.02
CA GLU A 285 6.27 -7.84 -4.57
C GLU A 285 6.41 -6.67 -3.59
N ALA A 286 6.79 -6.95 -2.34
CA ALA A 286 7.03 -5.92 -1.33
C ALA A 286 8.27 -6.21 -0.44
N PRO A 287 9.48 -6.44 -0.98
CA PRO A 287 10.61 -6.92 -0.18
C PRO A 287 11.01 -5.96 0.96
N ALA A 288 11.11 -4.66 0.67
CA ALA A 288 11.43 -3.67 1.69
C ALA A 288 10.35 -3.60 2.78
N ALA A 289 9.07 -3.62 2.39
CA ALA A 289 7.96 -3.61 3.33
C ALA A 289 7.99 -4.84 4.25
N THR A 290 8.20 -6.04 3.69
CA THR A 290 8.32 -7.28 4.47
C THR A 290 9.46 -7.21 5.49
N ILE A 291 10.63 -6.72 5.09
CA ILE A 291 11.78 -6.56 5.99
C ILE A 291 11.48 -5.53 7.08
N ILE A 292 11.10 -4.32 6.69
CA ILE A 292 10.90 -3.21 7.62
C ILE A 292 9.78 -3.52 8.61
N LEU A 293 8.62 -3.98 8.14
CA LEU A 293 7.47 -4.28 9.01
C LEU A 293 7.78 -5.45 9.97
N LYS A 294 8.55 -6.46 9.54
CA LYS A 294 8.99 -7.54 10.44
C LYS A 294 9.85 -7.00 11.58
N LEU A 295 10.81 -6.13 11.29
CA LEU A 295 11.70 -5.56 12.30
C LEU A 295 11.01 -4.52 13.17
N HIS A 296 10.11 -3.74 12.60
CA HIS A 296 9.32 -2.75 13.35
C HIS A 296 8.42 -3.43 14.39
N ARG A 297 7.67 -4.48 14.01
CA ARG A 297 6.84 -5.29 14.94
C ARG A 297 7.68 -5.93 16.06
N ASP A 298 8.91 -6.32 15.75
CA ASP A 298 9.84 -6.87 16.74
C ASP A 298 10.36 -5.77 17.69
N LEU A 299 10.65 -4.59 17.16
CA LEU A 299 11.15 -3.45 17.93
C LEU A 299 10.10 -2.90 18.89
N GLU A 300 8.83 -2.86 18.46
CA GLU A 300 7.71 -2.50 19.32
C GLU A 300 7.59 -3.46 20.51
N GLN A 301 7.79 -4.76 20.32
CA GLN A 301 7.80 -5.73 21.43
C GLN A 301 8.90 -5.46 22.45
N PHE A 302 9.97 -4.79 22.02
CA PHE A 302 11.10 -4.45 22.86
C PHE A 302 10.91 -3.12 23.61
N CYS A 303 10.22 -2.16 22.99
CA CYS A 303 10.13 -0.78 23.48
C CYS A 303 8.77 -0.41 24.11
N LEU A 304 7.70 -1.10 23.75
CA LEU A 304 6.35 -0.81 24.23
C LEU A 304 5.94 -1.77 25.34
N THR A 305 5.07 -1.32 26.23
CA THR A 305 4.48 -2.18 27.25
C THR A 305 3.58 -3.25 26.62
N LYS A 306 3.32 -4.32 27.38
CA LYS A 306 2.40 -5.38 26.96
C LYS A 306 1.03 -4.82 26.55
N ASP A 307 0.49 -3.88 27.32
CA ASP A 307 -0.85 -3.36 27.12
C ASP A 307 -0.91 -2.44 25.89
N GLU A 308 0.12 -1.62 25.66
CA GLU A 308 0.27 -0.85 24.42
C GLU A 308 0.29 -1.77 23.20
N ILE A 309 1.11 -2.83 23.21
CA ILE A 309 1.20 -3.78 22.09
C ILE A 309 -0.14 -4.45 21.83
N GLN A 310 -0.84 -4.89 22.87
CA GLN A 310 -2.12 -5.59 22.73
C GLN A 310 -3.21 -4.67 22.18
N PHE A 311 -3.31 -3.45 22.69
CA PHE A 311 -4.29 -2.47 22.22
C PHE A 311 -3.97 -1.98 20.80
N LYS A 312 -2.70 -1.66 20.52
CA LYS A 312 -2.25 -1.11 19.25
C LYS A 312 -2.52 -2.03 18.06
N ARG A 313 -2.60 -3.36 18.25
CA ARG A 313 -3.00 -4.30 17.18
C ARG A 313 -4.34 -3.94 16.54
N GLY A 314 -5.34 -3.56 17.35
CA GLY A 314 -6.64 -3.15 16.83
C GLY A 314 -6.59 -1.80 16.10
N ILE A 315 -5.72 -0.90 16.57
CA ILE A 315 -5.47 0.41 15.94
C ILE A 315 -4.79 0.24 14.59
N ASP A 316 -3.71 -0.53 14.52
CA ASP A 316 -2.96 -0.86 13.31
C ASP A 316 -3.86 -1.50 12.26
N GLN A 317 -4.67 -2.50 12.66
CA GLN A 317 -5.63 -3.15 11.78
C GLN A 317 -6.68 -2.18 11.26
N LYS A 318 -7.26 -1.34 12.12
CA LYS A 318 -8.27 -0.37 11.68
C LYS A 318 -7.67 0.70 10.78
N TRP A 319 -6.43 1.12 11.02
CA TRP A 319 -5.70 2.04 10.16
C TRP A 319 -5.53 1.46 8.76
N ALA A 320 -4.99 0.25 8.65
CA ALA A 320 -4.81 -0.43 7.35
C ALA A 320 -6.13 -0.64 6.63
N TYR A 321 -7.20 -1.01 7.35
CA TYR A 321 -8.55 -1.11 6.82
C TYR A 321 -9.03 0.21 6.20
N LEU A 322 -8.90 1.34 6.90
CA LEU A 322 -9.32 2.65 6.39
C LEU A 322 -8.54 3.02 5.12
N ILE A 323 -7.23 2.80 5.10
CA ILE A 323 -6.40 3.07 3.92
C ILE A 323 -6.83 2.19 2.75
N TYR A 324 -6.98 0.88 2.95
CA TYR A 324 -7.41 -0.04 1.91
C TYR A 324 -8.76 0.35 1.29
N HIS A 325 -9.72 0.79 2.10
CA HIS A 325 -11.09 1.13 1.70
C HIS A 325 -11.27 2.57 1.19
N GLY A 326 -10.19 3.29 0.87
CA GLY A 326 -10.33 4.64 0.32
C GLY A 326 -10.77 5.70 1.33
N MET A 327 -10.43 5.51 2.61
CA MET A 327 -10.82 6.37 3.74
C MET A 327 -9.62 7.03 4.43
N ALA A 328 -8.53 7.29 3.71
CA ALA A 328 -7.31 7.88 4.28
C ALA A 328 -7.50 9.32 4.81
N TYR A 329 -8.53 10.02 4.37
CA TYR A 329 -8.87 11.36 4.85
C TYR A 329 -10.08 11.37 5.81
N HIS A 330 -10.57 10.19 6.21
CA HIS A 330 -11.63 10.08 7.21
C HIS A 330 -11.12 10.55 8.59
N PRO A 331 -11.90 11.30 9.40
CA PRO A 331 -11.47 11.82 10.71
C PRO A 331 -10.84 10.77 11.62
N LEU A 332 -11.48 9.59 11.73
CA LEU A 332 -10.94 8.46 12.49
C LEU A 332 -9.50 8.10 12.11
N ARG A 333 -9.09 8.20 10.83
CA ARG A 333 -7.69 7.93 10.46
C ARG A 333 -6.74 8.85 11.22
N TYR A 334 -7.08 10.14 11.36
CA TYR A 334 -6.24 11.12 12.04
C TYR A 334 -6.18 10.87 13.56
N ASP A 335 -7.29 10.42 14.14
CA ASP A 335 -7.33 10.02 15.56
C ASP A 335 -6.41 8.81 15.81
N LEU A 336 -6.42 7.81 14.91
CA LEU A 336 -5.51 6.66 14.98
C LEU A 336 -4.05 7.09 14.78
N ASP A 337 -3.78 7.98 13.83
CA ASP A 337 -2.45 8.55 13.60
C ASP A 337 -1.87 9.21 14.86
N ALA A 338 -2.69 9.94 15.64
CA ALA A 338 -2.25 10.59 16.88
C ALA A 338 -1.83 9.57 17.96
N PHE A 339 -2.59 8.47 18.08
CA PHE A 339 -2.22 7.34 18.95
C PHE A 339 -0.90 6.71 18.49
N ILE A 340 -0.82 6.37 17.20
CA ILE A 340 0.35 5.73 16.60
C ILE A 340 1.59 6.62 16.79
N GLU A 341 1.53 7.89 16.40
CA GLU A 341 2.65 8.81 16.54
C GLU A 341 3.15 8.94 17.98
N THR A 342 2.24 8.87 18.95
CA THR A 342 2.61 8.90 20.38
C THR A 342 3.35 7.64 20.79
N SER A 343 2.86 6.44 20.43
CA SER A 343 3.52 5.18 20.77
C SER A 343 4.93 5.11 20.18
N GLN A 344 5.13 5.68 18.98
CA GLN A 344 6.39 5.57 18.27
C GLN A 344 7.54 6.37 18.88
N LYS A 345 7.30 7.32 19.79
CA LYS A 345 8.36 8.16 20.40
C LYS A 345 9.51 7.33 21.02
N VAL A 346 9.19 6.15 21.53
CA VAL A 346 10.14 5.25 22.21
C VAL A 346 10.61 4.07 21.34
N VAL A 347 10.14 3.94 20.11
CA VAL A 347 10.46 2.81 19.22
C VAL A 347 11.76 3.12 18.48
N ASN A 348 12.90 3.00 19.17
CA ASN A 348 14.23 3.30 18.63
C ASN A 348 15.11 2.07 18.78
N GLY A 349 15.92 1.71 17.78
CA GLY A 349 16.75 0.52 17.89
C GLY A 349 17.60 0.23 16.67
N LYS A 350 18.50 -0.73 16.81
CA LYS A 350 19.39 -1.19 15.75
C LYS A 350 19.28 -2.69 15.60
N TYR A 351 19.22 -3.14 14.36
CA TYR A 351 19.17 -4.55 13.99
C TYR A 351 20.35 -4.90 13.11
N LYS A 352 20.90 -6.10 13.32
CA LYS A 352 21.66 -6.84 12.32
C LYS A 352 20.84 -8.05 11.91
N ILE A 353 20.59 -8.18 10.61
CA ILE A 353 19.77 -9.26 10.05
C ILE A 353 20.55 -10.03 9.01
N LYS A 354 20.15 -11.29 8.80
CA LYS A 354 20.64 -12.18 7.75
C LYS A 354 19.47 -12.53 6.84
N LEU A 355 19.61 -12.27 5.54
CA LEU A 355 18.64 -12.64 4.53
C LEU A 355 19.12 -13.85 3.74
N TYR A 356 18.28 -14.88 3.65
CA TYR A 356 18.64 -16.12 2.97
C TYR A 356 17.42 -16.90 2.48
N LYS A 357 17.28 -17.01 1.15
CA LYS A 357 16.27 -17.83 0.47
C LYS A 357 14.87 -17.73 1.13
N GLY A 358 14.38 -16.51 1.28
CA GLY A 358 13.07 -16.18 1.82
C GLY A 358 13.02 -15.94 3.33
N ASN A 359 14.09 -16.25 4.06
CA ASN A 359 14.17 -16.03 5.51
C ASN A 359 14.79 -14.67 5.86
N ILE A 360 14.24 -14.05 6.90
CA ILE A 360 14.78 -12.87 7.56
C ILE A 360 15.12 -13.27 9.01
N ASP A 361 16.38 -13.55 9.28
CA ASP A 361 16.85 -13.90 10.62
C ASP A 361 17.40 -12.67 11.34
N ILE A 362 16.90 -12.41 12.55
CA ILE A 362 17.47 -11.38 13.43
C ILE A 362 18.68 -11.98 14.14
N ILE A 363 19.87 -11.51 13.79
CA ILE A 363 21.14 -11.96 14.37
C ILE A 363 21.44 -11.21 15.67
N TYR A 364 21.19 -9.90 15.66
CA TYR A 364 21.41 -9.03 16.80
C TYR A 364 20.41 -7.89 16.77
N ARG A 365 19.99 -7.44 17.96
CA ARG A 365 19.17 -6.26 18.15
C ARG A 365 19.59 -5.52 19.41
N GLU A 366 19.49 -4.20 19.39
CA GLU A 366 19.67 -3.35 20.56
C GLU A 366 18.73 -2.15 20.51
N SER A 367 18.40 -1.63 21.68
CA SER A 367 17.61 -0.41 21.83
C SER A 367 17.98 0.25 23.15
N LYS A 368 18.16 1.58 23.10
CA LYS A 368 18.37 2.41 24.29
C LYS A 368 17.07 2.71 25.02
N THR A 369 15.93 2.45 24.39
CA THR A 369 14.57 2.70 24.92
C THR A 369 13.82 1.38 25.15
N SER A 370 14.57 0.28 25.31
CA SER A 370 14.02 -1.03 25.61
C SER A 370 13.42 -1.08 27.02
N LEU A 371 12.35 -1.85 27.18
CA LEU A 371 11.81 -2.25 28.48
C LEU A 371 12.38 -3.60 28.96
N PHE A 372 13.18 -4.28 28.13
CA PHE A 372 13.82 -5.53 28.50
C PHE A 372 14.99 -5.26 29.47
N THR A 373 14.78 -5.65 30.72
CA THR A 373 15.74 -5.44 31.82
C THR A 373 16.20 -6.79 32.37
N PRO A 374 17.22 -7.44 31.76
CA PRO A 374 17.70 -8.75 32.19
C PRO A 374 18.23 -8.74 33.63
N GLU A 375 18.68 -7.60 34.14
CA GLU A 375 19.14 -7.39 35.52
C GLU A 375 18.02 -7.65 36.54
N ILE A 376 16.75 -7.49 36.14
CA ILE A 376 15.58 -7.76 36.99
C ILE A 376 15.01 -9.16 36.71
N ARG A 377 14.93 -9.57 35.43
CA ARG A 377 14.17 -10.77 35.02
C ARG A 377 14.98 -12.07 34.99
N SER A 378 16.29 -11.99 34.78
CA SER A 378 17.16 -13.15 34.57
C SER A 378 17.26 -14.01 35.84
N ILE A 379 17.25 -15.33 35.67
CA ILE A 379 17.50 -16.28 36.78
C ILE A 379 18.91 -16.17 37.36
N LYS A 380 19.84 -15.55 36.60
CA LYS A 380 21.21 -15.31 37.03
C LYS A 380 21.36 -13.98 37.79
N ALA A 381 20.32 -13.16 37.86
CA ALA A 381 20.36 -11.83 38.43
C ALA A 381 19.65 -11.76 39.79
N THR A 382 20.08 -10.83 40.64
CA THR A 382 19.54 -10.58 41.98
C THR A 382 18.64 -9.34 42.03
N GLY A 383 18.07 -8.93 40.88
CA GLY A 383 17.41 -7.62 40.73
C GLY A 383 16.18 -7.37 41.60
N PHE A 384 15.57 -8.39 42.22
CA PHE A 384 14.55 -8.21 43.26
C PHE A 384 14.39 -9.43 44.17
N ASP A 385 13.77 -9.24 45.34
CA ASP A 385 13.43 -10.33 46.28
C ASP A 385 12.23 -11.14 45.77
N GLN A 386 12.52 -12.33 45.24
CA GLN A 386 11.53 -13.21 44.63
C GLN A 386 10.48 -13.75 45.61
N ARG A 387 10.75 -13.74 46.93
CA ARG A 387 9.78 -14.20 47.94
C ARG A 387 8.49 -13.38 47.91
N ARG A 388 8.58 -12.11 47.52
CA ARG A 388 7.42 -11.21 47.36
C ARG A 388 6.43 -11.70 46.29
N CYS A 389 6.85 -12.58 45.38
CA CYS A 389 5.96 -13.14 44.36
C CYS A 389 4.94 -14.13 44.92
N ALA A 390 5.19 -14.75 46.08
CA ALA A 390 4.25 -15.70 46.67
C ALA A 390 2.92 -15.02 47.01
N ASP A 391 2.97 -13.89 47.72
CA ASP A 391 1.79 -13.12 48.09
C ASP A 391 1.11 -12.51 46.85
N ALA A 392 1.88 -12.00 45.89
CA ALA A 392 1.34 -11.48 44.64
C ALA A 392 0.60 -12.56 43.83
N ALA A 393 1.16 -13.77 43.75
CA ALA A 393 0.54 -14.91 43.08
C ALA A 393 -0.74 -15.36 43.79
N PHE A 394 -0.72 -15.42 45.12
CA PHE A 394 -1.90 -15.71 45.93
C PHE A 394 -3.03 -14.71 45.64
N ILE A 395 -2.76 -13.40 45.71
CA ILE A 395 -3.76 -12.35 45.42
C ILE A 395 -4.28 -12.46 43.98
N ARG A 396 -3.40 -12.71 43.00
CA ARG A 396 -3.81 -12.88 41.59
C ARG A 396 -4.68 -14.13 41.37
N GLY A 397 -4.54 -15.14 42.23
CA GLY A 397 -5.29 -16.39 42.22
C GLY A 397 -6.73 -16.28 42.76
N LEU A 398 -7.02 -15.31 43.63
CA LEU A 398 -8.33 -15.18 44.28
C LEU A 398 -9.54 -15.20 43.31
N PRO A 399 -9.51 -14.50 42.15
CA PRO A 399 -10.60 -14.61 41.17
C PRO A 399 -10.83 -16.04 40.64
N PHE A 400 -9.76 -16.83 40.50
CA PHE A 400 -9.86 -18.22 40.03
C PHE A 400 -10.43 -19.16 41.09
N GLU A 401 -10.16 -18.90 42.38
CA GLU A 401 -10.83 -19.62 43.46
C GLU A 401 -12.35 -19.38 43.46
N ILE A 402 -12.77 -18.13 43.21
CA ILE A 402 -14.20 -17.81 43.08
C ILE A 402 -14.81 -18.56 41.89
N LEU A 403 -14.12 -18.59 40.74
CA LEU A 403 -14.56 -19.37 39.57
C LEU A 403 -14.67 -20.88 39.89
N ALA A 404 -13.72 -21.42 40.66
CA ALA A 404 -13.75 -22.82 41.09
C ALA A 404 -14.94 -23.11 42.04
N LYS A 405 -15.20 -22.23 43.01
CA LYS A 405 -16.37 -22.33 43.90
C LYS A 405 -17.68 -22.30 43.10
N ARG A 406 -17.81 -21.38 42.14
CA ARG A 406 -18.98 -21.32 41.24
C ARG A 406 -19.14 -22.60 40.43
N LYS A 407 -18.05 -23.15 39.87
CA LYS A 407 -18.09 -24.40 39.09
C LYS A 407 -18.58 -25.61 39.91
N LYS A 408 -18.22 -25.69 41.19
CA LYS A 408 -18.71 -26.74 42.11
C LYS A 408 -20.22 -26.66 42.31
N LEU A 409 -20.77 -25.44 42.45
CA LEU A 409 -22.21 -25.23 42.63
C LEU A 409 -23.04 -25.65 41.41
N ILE A 410 -22.50 -25.51 40.20
CA ILE A 410 -23.18 -25.86 38.95
C ILE A 410 -22.92 -27.30 38.47
N GLY A 411 -22.27 -28.15 39.29
CA GLY A 411 -22.05 -29.58 38.99
C GLY A 411 -21.13 -29.89 37.79
N ARG A 412 -20.35 -28.93 37.29
CA ARG A 412 -19.51 -29.09 36.07
C ARG A 412 -18.09 -29.61 36.35
N PHE A 413 -17.93 -30.55 37.27
CA PHE A 413 -16.68 -31.32 37.39
C PHE A 413 -16.90 -32.71 36.79
N LYS A 414 -16.65 -32.84 35.49
CA LYS A 414 -16.14 -34.06 34.85
C LYS A 414 -14.98 -33.64 33.96
#